data_AF-A0A543Q6S4-F1
#
_entry.id   AF-A0A543Q6S4-F1
#
_cell.length_a   1.000
_cell.length_b   1.000
_cell.length_c   1.000
_cell.angle_alpha   90.00
_cell.angle_beta   90.00
_cell.angle_gamma   90.00
#
_symmetry.space_group_name_H-M   'P 1'
#
loop_
_entity.id
_entity.type
_entity.pdbx_description
1 polymer ?
#
loop_
_entity_poly.entity_id
_entity_poly.type
_entity_poly.pdbx_seq_one_letter_code
_entity_poly.pdbx_strand_id
1 'polypeptide(L)'
;MLPEVNSPEIEREEDSQSLRTYAPIPAGTDVAMVRYLTRHRDRTVALLGEIDETLELLRRTLNASQPKYTGMIGIIWTHRPDRFNNGIYPAVVRWSCHRKSGSFDLHWKYKILNLRNLPRMAKSSKNFAAGHAQTVEALKRVQKLMQQRSTLLNTWSNLSRTLTPMESSTSDLESLRATLKEHLPALPHYQQSLLYNRDY
;
A
#
# COMPACT_ATOMS: atom_id res chain seq x y z
N MET A 1 -5.62 -5.66 56.47
CA MET A 1 -6.87 -5.03 55.97
C MET A 1 -6.69 -3.53 56.12
N LEU A 2 -6.55 -2.65 55.13
CA LEU A 2 -6.58 -2.54 53.64
C LEU A 2 -5.38 -1.59 53.26
N PRO A 3 -4.84 -1.47 52.02
CA PRO A 3 -5.54 -0.96 50.82
C PRO A 3 -5.12 -1.53 49.44
N GLU A 4 -5.86 -1.11 48.40
CA GLU A 4 -5.74 -1.39 46.96
C GLU A 4 -4.39 -0.99 46.32
N VAL A 5 -3.92 -1.74 45.32
CA VAL A 5 -3.11 -1.20 44.20
C VAL A 5 -3.46 -1.91 42.88
N ASN A 6 -3.67 -1.05 41.89
CA ASN A 6 -4.03 -1.20 40.48
C ASN A 6 -3.33 -2.29 39.64
N SER A 7 -4.09 -2.72 38.62
CA SER A 7 -3.80 -3.57 37.45
C SER A 7 -2.53 -3.20 36.65
N PRO A 8 -2.15 -4.03 35.66
CA PRO A 8 -2.63 -3.68 34.33
C PRO A 8 -3.26 -4.85 33.55
N GLU A 9 -4.30 -4.48 32.80
CA GLU A 9 -4.75 -5.16 31.60
C GLU A 9 -3.55 -5.52 30.72
N ILE A 10 -3.46 -6.78 30.33
CA ILE A 10 -2.75 -7.12 29.11
C ILE A 10 -3.83 -7.45 28.09
N GLU A 11 -4.28 -6.38 27.43
CA GLU A 11 -4.75 -6.44 26.05
C GLU A 11 -3.71 -7.22 25.23
N ARG A 12 -3.93 -8.52 25.05
CA ARG A 12 -3.25 -9.25 23.99
C ARG A 12 -4.15 -9.18 22.77
N GLU A 13 -3.85 -8.12 22.03
CA GLU A 13 -3.80 -8.12 20.58
C GLU A 13 -5.04 -8.73 19.95
N GLU A 14 -5.99 -7.84 19.70
CA GLU A 14 -6.74 -7.84 18.45
C GLU A 14 -5.78 -8.11 17.28
N ASP A 15 -5.52 -9.38 17.02
CA ASP A 15 -5.19 -9.88 15.70
C ASP A 15 -6.47 -9.72 14.87
N SER A 16 -6.76 -8.45 14.59
CA SER A 16 -7.57 -7.98 13.49
C SER A 16 -6.83 -8.34 12.20
N GLN A 17 -6.56 -9.64 12.00
CA GLN A 17 -6.60 -10.24 10.69
C GLN A 17 -8.01 -9.97 10.18
N SER A 18 -8.17 -8.80 9.56
CA SER A 18 -9.25 -8.53 8.63
C SER A 18 -9.45 -9.82 7.85
N LEU A 19 -10.57 -10.49 8.10
CA LEU A 19 -10.97 -11.70 7.41
C LEU A 19 -10.71 -11.44 5.93
N ARG A 20 -9.65 -12.07 5.39
CA ARG A 20 -9.42 -12.11 3.95
C ARG A 20 -10.49 -13.05 3.42
N THR A 21 -11.69 -12.53 3.30
CA THR A 21 -12.81 -13.22 2.67
C THR A 21 -12.47 -13.27 1.18
N TYR A 22 -11.68 -14.26 0.81
CA TYR A 22 -11.46 -14.59 -0.59
C TYR A 22 -12.81 -15.03 -1.16
N ALA A 23 -13.17 -14.53 -2.33
CA ALA A 23 -14.30 -15.08 -3.07
C ALA A 23 -14.04 -16.59 -3.29
N PRO A 24 -15.02 -17.47 -3.03
CA PRO A 24 -14.84 -18.90 -3.23
C PRO A 24 -14.53 -19.20 -4.69
N ILE A 25 -13.55 -20.08 -4.94
CA ILE A 25 -13.17 -20.50 -6.30
C ILE A 25 -14.29 -21.42 -6.83
N PRO A 26 -14.97 -21.09 -7.95
CA PRO A 26 -16.01 -21.95 -8.52
C PRO A 26 -15.48 -23.34 -8.91
N ALA A 27 -16.33 -24.36 -8.84
CA ALA A 27 -16.02 -25.68 -9.39
C ALA A 27 -15.70 -25.58 -10.89
N GLY A 28 -14.63 -26.22 -11.34
CA GLY A 28 -14.17 -26.17 -12.74
C GLY A 28 -13.28 -24.96 -13.09
N THR A 29 -12.90 -24.13 -12.11
CA THR A 29 -11.94 -23.04 -12.34
C THR A 29 -10.55 -23.60 -12.63
N ASP A 30 -9.87 -23.03 -13.63
CA ASP A 30 -8.48 -23.36 -13.93
C ASP A 30 -7.57 -22.99 -12.75
N VAL A 31 -7.13 -24.02 -12.03
CA VAL A 31 -6.23 -23.90 -10.87
C VAL A 31 -4.91 -23.22 -11.24
N ALA A 32 -4.43 -23.41 -12.47
CA ALA A 32 -3.20 -22.76 -12.94
C ALA A 32 -3.39 -21.24 -13.07
N MET A 33 -4.54 -20.81 -13.60
CA MET A 33 -4.90 -19.39 -13.71
C MET A 33 -5.01 -18.73 -12.33
N VAL A 34 -5.69 -19.37 -11.38
CA VAL A 34 -5.81 -18.84 -10.01
C VAL A 34 -4.43 -18.69 -9.37
N ARG A 35 -3.60 -19.74 -9.44
CA ARG A 35 -2.22 -19.70 -8.91
C ARG A 35 -1.39 -18.59 -9.55
N TYR A 36 -1.55 -18.38 -10.86
CA TYR A 36 -0.86 -17.31 -11.58
C TYR A 36 -1.24 -15.93 -11.02
N LEU A 37 -2.54 -15.63 -10.89
CA LEU A 37 -3.01 -14.35 -10.34
C LEU A 37 -2.57 -14.13 -8.88
N THR A 38 -2.70 -15.16 -8.03
CA THR A 38 -2.24 -15.09 -6.63
C THR A 38 -0.73 -14.80 -6.56
N ARG A 39 0.09 -15.46 -7.39
CA ARG A 39 1.53 -15.22 -7.43
C ARG A 39 1.89 -13.78 -7.78
N HIS A 40 1.17 -13.16 -8.72
CA HIS A 40 1.40 -11.76 -9.11
C HIS A 40 0.98 -10.76 -8.03
N ARG A 41 -0.12 -11.05 -7.31
CA ARG A 41 -0.51 -10.31 -6.11
C ARG A 41 0.61 -10.36 -5.06
N ASP A 42 1.06 -11.56 -4.70
CA ASP A 42 2.03 -11.74 -3.62
C ASP A 42 3.38 -11.11 -3.94
N ARG A 43 3.86 -11.26 -5.19
CA ARG A 43 5.07 -10.57 -5.66
C ARG A 43 4.96 -9.06 -5.59
N THR A 44 3.79 -8.50 -5.88
CA THR A 44 3.55 -7.06 -5.77
C THR A 44 3.63 -6.61 -4.33
N VAL A 45 2.94 -7.32 -3.43
CA VAL A 45 2.92 -6.98 -1.99
C VAL A 45 4.33 -7.05 -1.41
N ALA A 46 5.08 -8.11 -1.72
CA ALA A 46 6.47 -8.26 -1.30
C ALA A 46 7.33 -7.10 -1.81
N LEU A 47 7.23 -6.76 -3.11
CA LEU A 47 8.01 -5.66 -3.69
C LEU A 47 7.65 -4.30 -3.08
N LEU A 48 6.38 -4.03 -2.78
CA LEU A 48 5.98 -2.82 -2.07
C LEU A 48 6.58 -2.78 -0.66
N GLY A 49 6.55 -3.90 0.06
CA GLY A 49 7.17 -4.04 1.38
C GLY A 49 8.67 -3.72 1.35
N GLU A 50 9.43 -4.36 0.46
CA GLU A 50 10.87 -4.13 0.28
C GLU A 50 11.19 -2.66 -0.04
N ILE A 51 10.37 -2.01 -0.89
CA ILE A 51 10.53 -0.59 -1.19
C ILE A 51 10.31 0.25 0.07
N ASP A 52 9.23 0.01 0.81
CA ASP A 52 8.87 0.81 1.98
C ASP A 52 9.87 0.62 3.15
N GLU A 53 10.36 -0.60 3.37
CA GLU A 53 11.45 -0.90 4.31
C GLU A 53 12.75 -0.20 3.93
N THR A 54 13.11 -0.25 2.64
CA THR A 54 14.31 0.44 2.14
C THR A 54 14.19 1.95 2.28
N LEU A 55 13.00 2.52 2.05
CA LEU A 55 12.73 3.94 2.27
C LEU A 55 12.88 4.34 3.74
N GLU A 56 12.49 3.47 4.68
CA GLU A 56 12.71 3.70 6.12
C GLU A 56 14.20 3.71 6.49
N LEU A 57 15.01 2.81 5.94
CA LEU A 57 16.47 2.84 6.12
C LEU A 57 17.09 4.11 5.54
N LEU A 58 16.63 4.55 4.35
CA LEU A 58 17.06 5.80 3.75
C LEU A 58 16.62 7.02 4.55
N ARG A 59 15.44 6.99 5.20
CA ARG A 59 15.02 8.04 6.13
C ARG A 59 16.00 8.18 7.29
N ARG A 60 16.39 7.05 7.90
CA ARG A 60 17.37 7.04 9.01
C ARG A 60 18.73 7.57 8.55
N THR A 61 19.15 7.18 7.34
CA THR A 61 20.38 7.67 6.71
C THR A 61 20.35 9.18 6.52
N LEU A 62 19.27 9.73 5.93
CA LEU A 62 19.07 11.17 5.76
C LEU A 62 19.07 11.92 7.10
N ASN A 63 18.48 11.32 8.13
CA ASN A 63 18.45 11.87 9.46
C ASN A 63 19.84 11.90 10.12
N ALA A 64 20.71 10.92 9.85
CA ALA A 64 22.06 10.86 10.40
C ALA A 64 23.06 11.72 9.62
N SER A 65 22.85 11.91 8.31
CA SER A 65 23.77 12.63 7.44
C SER A 65 23.60 14.16 7.46
N GLN A 66 22.63 14.68 8.21
CA GLN A 66 22.29 16.10 8.18
C GLN A 66 22.16 16.68 9.59
N PRO A 67 22.60 17.94 9.81
CA PRO A 67 22.41 18.61 11.08
C PRO A 67 20.93 18.93 11.36
N LYS A 68 20.55 18.91 12.64
CA LYS A 68 19.16 19.08 13.12
C LYS A 68 18.73 20.55 13.21
N TYR A 69 18.65 21.23 12.07
CA TYR A 69 18.09 22.59 11.98
C TYR A 69 17.40 22.86 10.63
N THR A 70 16.92 24.10 10.45
CA THR A 70 16.20 24.55 9.26
C THR A 70 16.90 24.19 7.94
N GLY A 71 16.18 23.44 7.11
CA GLY A 71 16.59 23.01 5.78
C GLY A 71 17.00 21.55 5.66
N MET A 72 16.99 20.78 6.76
CA MET A 72 17.13 19.32 6.73
C MET A 72 16.04 18.70 5.85
N ILE A 73 16.43 17.74 5.01
CA ILE A 73 15.50 16.94 4.21
C ILE A 73 15.25 15.60 4.90
N GLY A 74 14.00 15.16 4.95
CA GLY A 74 13.62 13.88 5.51
C GLY A 74 12.49 13.22 4.72
N ILE A 75 12.05 12.07 5.22
CA ILE A 75 10.90 11.32 4.70
C ILE A 75 9.89 11.21 5.84
N ILE A 76 8.61 11.40 5.53
CA ILE A 76 7.48 11.17 6.44
C ILE A 76 6.47 10.25 5.77
N TRP A 77 5.61 9.61 6.55
CA TRP A 77 4.45 8.89 6.02
C TRP A 77 3.22 9.75 6.28
N THR A 78 2.46 10.01 5.21
CA THR A 78 1.27 10.84 5.26
C THR A 78 0.13 10.11 4.58
N HIS A 79 -1.10 10.35 5.05
CA HIS A 79 -2.28 9.89 4.35
C HIS A 79 -2.41 10.66 3.04
N ARG A 80 -2.82 9.95 1.99
CA ARG A 80 -3.22 10.57 0.74
C ARG A 80 -4.75 10.50 0.64
N PRO A 81 -5.45 11.60 0.97
CA PRO A 81 -6.89 11.62 0.77
C PRO A 81 -7.22 11.32 -0.69
N ASP A 82 -8.30 10.57 -0.90
CA ASP A 82 -8.91 10.28 -2.20
C ASP A 82 -8.14 9.34 -3.13
N ARG A 83 -7.09 8.65 -2.64
CA ARG A 83 -6.34 7.68 -3.46
C ARG A 83 -6.00 6.43 -2.68
N PHE A 84 -6.14 5.27 -3.33
CA PHE A 84 -5.78 3.96 -2.76
C PHE A 84 -6.43 3.72 -1.38
N ASN A 85 -7.71 4.06 -1.24
CA ASN A 85 -8.47 3.90 0.00
C ASN A 85 -7.81 4.55 1.23
N ASN A 86 -7.43 5.83 1.11
CA ASN A 86 -6.74 6.62 2.15
C ASN A 86 -5.43 6.00 2.65
N GLY A 87 -4.78 5.20 1.79
CA GLY A 87 -3.53 4.52 2.08
C GLY A 87 -2.40 5.49 2.45
N ILE A 88 -1.49 4.98 3.29
CA ILE A 88 -0.31 5.71 3.75
C ILE A 88 0.73 5.77 2.63
N TYR A 89 1.30 6.96 2.42
CA TYR A 89 2.29 7.21 1.37
C TYR A 89 3.53 7.94 1.93
N PRO A 90 4.76 7.53 1.56
CA PRO A 90 5.96 8.24 1.95
C PRO A 90 6.09 9.56 1.19
N ALA A 91 6.37 10.68 1.86
CA ALA A 91 6.62 11.98 1.26
C ALA A 91 7.98 12.51 1.67
N VAL A 92 8.74 13.04 0.71
CA VAL A 92 9.99 13.74 1.00
C VAL A 92 9.66 15.16 1.42
N VAL A 93 10.24 15.62 2.53
CA VAL A 93 9.96 16.92 3.11
C VAL A 93 11.23 17.69 3.41
N ARG A 94 11.15 19.01 3.39
CA ARG A 94 12.14 19.91 3.97
C ARG A 94 11.61 20.50 5.25
N TRP A 95 12.37 20.34 6.32
CA TRP A 95 12.05 20.87 7.64
C TRP A 95 12.44 22.33 7.76
N SER A 96 11.60 23.11 8.43
CA SER A 96 11.90 24.46 8.89
C SER A 96 11.61 24.57 10.38
N CYS A 97 12.62 25.02 11.12
CA CYS A 97 12.50 25.32 12.53
C CYS A 97 12.28 26.82 12.67
N HIS A 98 11.21 27.19 13.36
CA HIS A 98 10.84 28.58 13.59
C HIS A 98 10.72 28.81 15.10
N ARG A 99 11.20 29.96 15.56
CA ARG A 99 10.90 30.44 16.90
C ARG A 99 9.56 31.14 16.86
N LYS A 100 8.64 30.79 17.76
CA LYS A 100 7.36 31.51 17.85
C LYS A 100 7.62 32.84 18.59
N SER A 101 7.15 33.95 18.01
CA SER A 101 7.36 35.29 18.57
C SER A 101 6.91 35.33 20.04
N GLY A 102 7.77 35.83 20.93
CA GLY A 102 7.49 35.90 22.37
C GLY A 102 7.68 34.59 23.15
N SER A 103 8.16 33.51 22.53
CA SER A 103 8.44 32.23 23.23
C SER A 103 9.88 31.75 22.99
N PHE A 104 10.38 30.93 23.92
CA PHE A 104 11.62 30.19 23.74
C PHE A 104 11.42 28.87 22.96
N ASP A 105 10.17 28.52 22.67
CA ASP A 105 9.83 27.26 22.02
C ASP A 105 10.11 27.29 20.52
N LEU A 106 10.84 26.27 20.08
CA LEU A 106 11.09 25.98 18.69
C LEU A 106 9.97 25.07 18.16
N HIS A 107 9.32 25.50 17.09
CA HIS A 107 8.33 24.67 16.41
C HIS A 107 8.85 24.26 15.04
N TRP A 108 8.68 22.98 14.74
CA TRP A 108 9.06 22.38 13.47
C TRP A 108 7.87 22.37 12.52
N LYS A 109 8.09 22.94 11.34
CA LYS A 109 7.18 22.83 10.20
C LYS A 109 7.89 22.08 9.09
N TYR A 110 7.15 21.56 8.14
CA TYR A 110 7.71 20.93 6.96
C TYR A 110 6.99 21.35 5.70
N LYS A 111 7.71 21.29 4.57
CA LYS A 111 7.16 21.45 3.23
C LYS A 111 7.45 20.20 2.42
N ILE A 112 6.43 19.62 1.81
CA ILE A 112 6.58 18.49 0.88
C ILE A 112 7.37 18.96 -0.35
N LEU A 113 8.37 18.19 -0.74
CA LEU A 113 9.21 18.44 -1.90
C LEU A 113 8.70 17.67 -3.11
N ASN A 114 8.91 18.24 -4.29
CA ASN A 114 8.70 17.52 -5.54
C ASN A 114 9.81 16.47 -5.71
N LEU A 115 9.46 15.28 -6.20
CA LEU A 115 10.42 14.21 -6.47
C LEU A 115 11.39 14.53 -7.61
N ARG A 116 11.05 15.49 -8.49
CA ARG A 116 11.90 15.86 -9.63
C ARG A 116 13.19 16.53 -9.15
N ASN A 117 14.33 15.98 -9.56
CA ASN A 117 15.66 16.50 -9.25
C ASN A 117 15.95 16.58 -7.74
N LEU A 118 15.39 15.68 -6.93
CA LEU A 118 15.61 15.62 -5.48
C LEU A 118 17.08 15.74 -5.05
N PRO A 119 18.05 15.07 -5.71
CA PRO A 119 19.46 15.16 -5.31
C PRO A 119 20.02 16.59 -5.32
N ARG A 120 19.53 17.44 -6.23
CA ARG A 120 19.96 18.85 -6.32
C ARG A 120 19.42 19.70 -5.17
N MET A 121 18.48 19.18 -4.40
CA MET A 121 17.90 19.88 -3.26
C MET A 121 18.74 19.75 -1.99
N ALA A 122 19.75 18.87 -1.97
CA ALA A 122 20.70 18.73 -0.87
C ALA A 122 21.58 19.99 -0.76
N LYS A 123 21.69 20.54 0.45
CA LYS A 123 22.58 21.68 0.72
C LYS A 123 24.02 21.19 0.77
N SER A 124 24.93 21.93 0.14
CA SER A 124 26.38 21.64 0.12
C SER A 124 27.20 22.60 0.98
N SER A 125 26.57 23.58 1.62
CA SER A 125 27.26 24.65 2.34
C SER A 125 27.07 24.59 3.85
N LYS A 126 27.96 25.29 4.58
CA LYS A 126 27.97 25.36 6.05
C LYS A 126 28.02 23.95 6.66
N ASN A 127 27.30 23.74 7.76
CA ASN A 127 27.27 22.47 8.49
C ASN A 127 26.61 21.31 7.69
N PHE A 128 26.01 21.57 6.51
CA PHE A 128 25.51 20.51 5.64
C PHE A 128 26.58 19.90 4.73
N ALA A 129 27.74 20.57 4.55
CA ALA A 129 28.79 20.10 3.65
C ALA A 129 29.31 18.71 4.04
N ALA A 130 29.47 18.45 5.35
CA ALA A 130 30.05 17.22 5.88
C ALA A 130 29.29 15.93 5.50
N GLY A 131 27.97 16.02 5.32
CA GLY A 131 27.14 14.88 4.92
C GLY A 131 26.48 15.05 3.54
N HIS A 132 26.98 15.99 2.74
CA HIS A 132 26.36 16.35 1.46
C HIS A 132 26.34 15.16 0.49
N ALA A 133 27.46 14.46 0.32
CA ALA A 133 27.59 13.34 -0.62
C ALA A 133 26.62 12.20 -0.28
N GLN A 134 26.56 11.80 0.99
CA GLN A 134 25.66 10.76 1.49
C GLN A 134 24.20 11.18 1.33
N THR A 135 23.88 12.45 1.59
CA THR A 135 22.53 12.99 1.40
C THR A 135 22.13 12.97 -0.07
N VAL A 136 23.00 13.38 -0.98
CA VAL A 136 22.77 13.34 -2.44
C VAL A 136 22.52 11.91 -2.91
N GLU A 137 23.32 10.96 -2.46
CA GLU A 137 23.17 9.55 -2.83
C GLU A 137 21.86 8.96 -2.29
N ALA A 138 21.55 9.20 -1.02
CA ALA A 138 20.29 8.77 -0.42
C ALA A 138 19.08 9.35 -1.19
N LEU A 139 19.11 10.64 -1.54
CA LEU A 139 18.04 11.27 -2.31
C LEU A 139 17.91 10.71 -3.74
N LYS A 140 19.01 10.31 -4.38
CA LYS A 140 18.95 9.60 -5.68
C LYS A 140 18.21 8.28 -5.55
N ARG A 141 18.52 7.50 -4.51
CA ARG A 141 17.88 6.20 -4.23
C ARG A 141 16.40 6.37 -3.87
N VAL A 142 16.08 7.33 -2.99
CA VAL A 142 14.70 7.70 -2.63
C VAL A 142 13.89 8.07 -3.86
N GLN A 143 14.42 8.94 -4.73
CA GLN A 143 13.72 9.35 -5.94
C GLN A 143 13.37 8.14 -6.82
N LYS A 144 14.32 7.23 -7.04
CA LYS A 144 14.11 6.01 -7.84
C LYS A 144 13.05 5.10 -7.20
N LEU A 145 13.16 4.83 -5.90
CA LEU A 145 12.23 3.95 -5.18
C LEU A 145 10.81 4.52 -5.17
N MET A 146 10.64 5.82 -4.94
CA MET A 146 9.33 6.47 -4.97
C MET A 146 8.72 6.47 -6.37
N GLN A 147 9.53 6.60 -7.42
CA GLN A 147 9.07 6.43 -8.80
C GLN A 147 8.61 4.99 -9.06
N GLN A 148 9.39 3.98 -8.65
CA GLN A 148 9.02 2.57 -8.79
C GLN A 148 7.73 2.25 -8.04
N ARG A 149 7.60 2.71 -6.79
CA ARG A 149 6.38 2.57 -5.98
C ARG A 149 5.16 3.19 -6.67
N SER A 150 5.31 4.42 -7.18
CA SER A 150 4.25 5.12 -7.90
C SER A 150 3.81 4.36 -9.15
N THR A 151 4.77 3.89 -9.96
CA THR A 151 4.47 3.08 -11.16
C THR A 151 3.71 1.82 -10.79
N LEU A 152 4.17 1.07 -9.79
CA LEU A 152 3.53 -0.17 -9.34
C LEU A 152 2.08 0.08 -8.90
N LEU A 153 1.86 1.08 -8.05
CA LEU A 153 0.51 1.43 -7.58
C LEU A 153 -0.39 1.95 -8.70
N ASN A 154 0.13 2.74 -9.65
CA ASN A 154 -0.65 3.20 -10.80
C ASN A 154 -1.04 2.04 -11.72
N THR A 155 -0.16 1.06 -11.94
CA THR A 155 -0.49 -0.16 -12.70
C THR A 155 -1.64 -0.92 -12.04
N TRP A 156 -1.60 -1.10 -10.72
CA TRP A 156 -2.69 -1.74 -9.98
C TRP A 156 -3.97 -0.92 -9.96
N SER A 157 -3.89 0.41 -9.86
CA SER A 157 -5.07 1.27 -9.99
C SER A 157 -5.70 1.17 -11.37
N ASN A 158 -4.90 1.09 -12.43
CA ASN A 158 -5.41 0.92 -13.78
C ASN A 158 -6.04 -0.46 -13.96
N LEU A 159 -5.40 -1.52 -13.43
CA LEU A 159 -5.97 -2.86 -13.43
C LEU A 159 -7.32 -2.90 -12.70
N SER A 160 -7.41 -2.29 -11.52
CA SER A 160 -8.66 -2.17 -10.78
C SER A 160 -9.75 -1.49 -11.61
N ARG A 161 -9.44 -0.34 -12.23
CA ARG A 161 -10.39 0.36 -13.12
C ARG A 161 -10.84 -0.49 -14.31
N THR A 162 -9.97 -1.32 -14.87
CA THR A 162 -10.34 -2.23 -15.97
C THR A 162 -11.20 -3.41 -15.51
N LEU A 163 -11.06 -3.83 -14.25
CA LEU A 163 -11.81 -4.95 -13.68
C LEU A 163 -13.18 -4.52 -13.14
N THR A 164 -13.34 -3.30 -12.63
CA THR A 164 -14.61 -2.82 -12.04
C THR A 164 -15.82 -2.96 -12.97
N PRO A 165 -15.77 -2.65 -14.29
CA PRO A 165 -16.91 -2.89 -15.17
C PRO A 165 -17.23 -4.38 -15.38
N MET A 166 -16.24 -5.27 -15.23
CA MET A 166 -16.46 -6.71 -15.33
C MET A 166 -17.17 -7.27 -14.08
N GLU A 167 -17.06 -6.58 -12.94
CA GLU A 167 -17.80 -6.92 -11.72
C GLU A 167 -19.32 -6.78 -11.96
N SER A 168 -19.78 -5.78 -12.71
CA SER A 168 -21.21 -5.72 -13.09
C SER A 168 -21.65 -6.88 -14.00
N SER A 169 -20.75 -7.45 -14.81
CA SER A 169 -21.08 -8.64 -15.61
C SER A 169 -21.20 -9.90 -14.76
N THR A 170 -20.67 -9.92 -13.53
CA THR A 170 -20.82 -11.08 -12.64
C THR A 170 -22.26 -11.27 -12.18
N SER A 171 -22.98 -10.19 -11.85
CA SER A 171 -24.40 -10.26 -11.48
C SER A 171 -25.27 -10.73 -12.65
N ASP A 172 -24.97 -10.31 -13.87
CA ASP A 172 -25.67 -10.76 -15.07
C ASP A 172 -25.46 -12.26 -15.30
N LEU A 173 -24.24 -12.75 -15.11
CA LEU A 173 -23.91 -14.18 -15.20
C LEU A 173 -24.56 -15.00 -14.08
N GLU A 174 -24.65 -14.45 -12.86
CA GLU A 174 -25.36 -15.10 -11.75
C GLU A 174 -26.86 -15.23 -12.03
N SER A 175 -27.48 -14.15 -12.51
CA SER A 175 -28.88 -14.14 -12.95
C SER A 175 -29.12 -15.17 -14.05
N LEU A 176 -28.29 -15.19 -15.09
CA LEU A 176 -28.40 -16.17 -16.17
C LEU A 176 -28.24 -17.61 -15.65
N ARG A 177 -27.28 -17.88 -14.75
CA ARG A 177 -27.11 -19.21 -14.15
C ARG A 177 -28.33 -19.64 -13.36
N ALA A 178 -28.97 -18.72 -12.62
CA ALA A 178 -30.18 -19.03 -11.88
C ALA A 178 -31.32 -19.43 -12.82
N THR A 179 -31.57 -18.64 -13.87
CA THR A 179 -32.58 -18.91 -14.91
C THR A 179 -32.33 -20.25 -15.62
N LEU A 180 -31.07 -20.52 -16.00
CA LEU A 180 -30.71 -21.80 -16.64
C LEU A 180 -30.92 -23.00 -15.71
N LYS A 181 -30.57 -22.88 -14.42
CA LYS A 181 -30.80 -23.94 -13.43
C LYS A 181 -32.29 -24.21 -13.21
N GLU A 182 -33.12 -23.18 -13.24
CA GLU A 182 -34.57 -23.31 -13.12
C GLU A 182 -35.20 -23.97 -14.36
N HIS A 183 -34.76 -23.62 -15.57
CA HIS A 183 -35.31 -24.17 -16.81
C HIS A 183 -34.74 -25.54 -17.20
N LEU A 184 -33.55 -25.91 -16.72
CA LEU A 184 -32.86 -27.17 -17.03
C LEU A 184 -33.78 -28.42 -16.93
N PRO A 185 -34.56 -28.60 -15.85
CA PRO A 185 -35.46 -29.74 -15.70
C PRO A 185 -36.59 -29.82 -16.72
N ALA A 186 -36.98 -28.69 -17.31
CA ALA A 186 -38.06 -28.61 -18.29
C ALA A 186 -37.57 -28.89 -19.74
N LEU A 187 -36.28 -29.14 -19.95
CA LEU A 187 -35.74 -29.38 -21.29
C LEU A 187 -36.07 -30.78 -21.81
N PRO A 188 -36.35 -30.95 -23.14
CA PRO A 188 -36.89 -32.19 -23.70
C PRO A 188 -36.05 -33.46 -23.47
N HIS A 189 -34.73 -33.31 -23.33
CA HIS A 189 -33.79 -34.43 -23.18
C HIS A 189 -33.13 -34.47 -21.80
N TYR A 190 -33.58 -33.67 -20.82
CA TYR A 190 -32.95 -33.60 -19.51
C TYR A 190 -32.98 -34.93 -18.75
N GLN A 191 -34.11 -35.65 -18.78
CA GLN A 191 -34.20 -36.97 -18.15
C GLN A 191 -33.27 -37.99 -18.83
N GLN A 192 -33.14 -37.90 -20.16
CA GLN A 192 -32.22 -38.74 -20.92
C GLN A 192 -30.76 -38.42 -20.55
N SER A 193 -30.39 -37.14 -20.44
CA SER A 193 -29.02 -36.76 -20.09
C SER A 193 -28.62 -37.21 -18.69
N LEU A 194 -29.53 -37.20 -17.70
CA LEU A 194 -29.26 -37.73 -16.35
C LEU A 194 -28.98 -39.24 -16.34
N LEU A 195 -29.60 -40.01 -17.25
CA LEU A 195 -29.43 -41.46 -17.34
C LEU A 195 -28.09 -41.85 -17.97
N TYR A 196 -27.63 -41.08 -18.96
CA TYR A 196 -26.45 -41.43 -19.77
C TYR A 196 -25.17 -40.68 -19.37
N ASN A 197 -25.29 -39.49 -18.78
CA ASN A 197 -24.15 -38.74 -18.22
C ASN A 197 -24.11 -38.96 -16.71
N ARG A 198 -23.52 -40.08 -16.28
CA ARG A 198 -23.09 -40.20 -14.89
C ARG A 198 -21.87 -39.30 -14.69
N ASP A 199 -22.01 -38.40 -13.73
CA ASP A 199 -20.99 -37.50 -13.16
C ASP A 199 -20.92 -36.09 -13.75
N TYR A 200 -21.57 -35.17 -13.03
CA TYR A 200 -20.91 -34.03 -12.40
C TYR A 200 -21.34 -33.94 -10.94
#